data_AF-A0A8C0GMC4-F1
#
_entry.id   AF-A0A8C0GMC4-F1
#
_cell.length_a   1.000
_cell.length_b   1.000
_cell.length_c   1.000
_cell.angle_alpha   90.00
_cell.angle_beta   90.00
_cell.angle_gamma   90.00
#
_symmetry.space_group_name_H-M   'P 1'
#
loop_
_entity.id
_entity.type
_entity.pdbx_description
1 polymer ?
#
loop_
_entity_poly.entity_id
_entity_poly.type
_entity_poly.pdbx_seq_one_letter_code
_entity_poly.pdbx_strand_id
1 'polypeptide(L)'
;ILALSIEDESILYGDIIRQDFMDTYNNLTLKTIMAFRWVSEFCSNTKYIMKTDSDVFINAGNLLMLLQNVNSSDSFFTGYPLIDNFSYRGFYRKRYISYDEYPFKVYPPYCSGMGYILDGKLALKIYEMMSHVKPIKFEDVYVGICLNILNVNIHILEDTQLFFLYKINFNICKYRHLIAVHGVSSSEMIRFWQDLLTNTSLTCH
;
A
#
# COMPACT_ATOMS: atom_id res chain seq x y z
N ILE A 1 -11.27 2.34 26.77
CA ILE A 1 -10.69 1.00 26.60
C ILE A 1 -9.22 1.14 26.92
N LEU A 2 -8.72 0.50 27.97
CA LEU A 2 -7.29 0.49 28.27
C LEU A 2 -6.58 -0.19 27.10
N ALA A 3 -5.64 0.51 26.46
CA ALA A 3 -4.85 -0.07 25.38
C ALA A 3 -4.02 -1.22 25.96
N LEU A 4 -4.06 -2.38 25.29
CA LEU A 4 -3.15 -3.48 25.60
C LEU A 4 -1.70 -3.02 25.37
N SER A 5 -0.75 -3.61 26.10
CA SER A 5 0.64 -3.53 25.66
C SER A 5 0.78 -4.21 24.30
N ILE A 6 1.79 -3.84 23.51
CA ILE A 6 2.03 -4.47 22.21
C ILE A 6 2.32 -5.96 22.40
N GLU A 7 2.96 -6.34 23.50
CA GLU A 7 3.23 -7.73 23.88
C GLU A 7 1.94 -8.51 24.13
N ASP A 8 1.00 -7.96 24.92
CA ASP A 8 -0.28 -8.62 25.19
C ASP A 8 -1.16 -8.70 23.94
N GLU A 9 -1.19 -7.64 23.13
CA GLU A 9 -1.90 -7.62 21.83
C GLU A 9 -1.36 -8.69 20.88
N SER A 10 -0.02 -8.78 20.78
CA SER A 10 0.66 -9.78 19.95
C SER A 10 0.35 -11.20 20.40
N ILE A 11 0.28 -11.47 21.71
CA ILE A 11 -0.11 -12.76 22.26
C ILE A 11 -1.57 -13.07 21.97
N LEU A 12 -2.45 -12.07 22.08
CA LEU A 12 -3.90 -12.25 21.94
C LEU A 12 -4.33 -12.50 20.49
N TYR A 13 -3.78 -11.75 19.53
CA TYR A 13 -4.24 -11.80 18.13
C TYR A 13 -3.27 -12.52 17.18
N GLY A 14 -1.97 -12.59 17.51
CA GLY A 14 -0.99 -13.32 16.70
C GLY A 14 -0.73 -12.74 15.31
N ASP A 15 -1.07 -11.47 15.08
CA ASP A 15 -1.03 -10.77 13.79
C ASP A 15 0.03 -9.65 13.73
N ILE A 16 0.88 -9.55 14.75
CA ILE A 16 1.93 -8.53 14.84
C ILE A 16 3.29 -9.12 14.47
N ILE A 17 3.98 -8.48 13.52
CA ILE A 17 5.39 -8.72 13.19
C ILE A 17 6.20 -7.52 13.65
N ARG A 18 7.27 -7.75 14.42
CA ARG A 18 8.16 -6.70 14.95
C ARG A 18 9.60 -6.96 14.53
N GLN A 19 10.34 -5.88 14.27
CA GLN A 19 11.78 -5.91 14.07
C GLN A 19 12.42 -4.75 14.84
N ASP A 20 13.69 -4.93 15.21
CA ASP A 20 14.45 -3.97 15.99
C ASP A 20 15.00 -2.83 15.11
N PHE A 21 14.16 -1.85 14.82
CA PHE A 21 14.56 -0.54 14.28
C PHE A 21 13.60 0.55 14.75
N MET A 22 14.04 1.81 14.73
CA MET A 22 13.19 2.94 15.11
C MET A 22 12.11 3.19 14.06
N ASP A 23 10.84 2.97 14.42
CA ASP A 23 9.70 3.24 13.53
C ASP A 23 9.47 4.76 13.42
N THR A 24 9.92 5.32 12.30
CA THR A 24 9.77 6.73 11.97
C THR A 24 9.43 6.87 10.49
N TYR A 25 8.86 8.02 10.10
CA TYR A 25 8.51 8.27 8.70
C TYR A 25 9.70 8.10 7.73
N ASN A 26 10.90 8.49 8.14
CA ASN A 26 12.10 8.34 7.30
C ASN A 26 12.59 6.89 7.20
N ASN A 27 12.15 6.01 8.12
CA ASN A 27 12.51 4.60 8.17
C ASN A 27 11.39 3.68 7.63
N LEU A 28 10.34 4.23 7.01
CA LEU A 28 9.27 3.43 6.41
C LEU A 28 9.80 2.45 5.35
N THR A 29 10.89 2.79 4.67
CA THR A 29 11.54 1.89 3.72
C THR A 29 12.13 0.67 4.41
N LEU A 30 12.69 0.80 5.62
CA LEU A 30 13.14 -0.36 6.40
C LEU A 30 11.97 -1.26 6.77
N LYS A 31 10.84 -0.65 7.17
CA LYS A 31 9.59 -1.38 7.44
C LYS A 31 9.05 -2.11 6.21
N THR A 32 9.21 -1.50 5.04
CA THR A 32 8.80 -2.10 3.77
C THR A 32 9.73 -3.26 3.38
N ILE A 33 11.05 -3.09 3.48
CA ILE A 33 12.01 -4.18 3.30
C ILE A 33 11.71 -5.34 4.26
N MET A 34 11.38 -5.05 5.53
CA MET A 34 10.94 -6.06 6.50
C MET A 34 9.70 -6.81 6.02
N ALA A 35 8.68 -6.11 5.52
CA ALA A 35 7.46 -6.74 5.01
C ALA A 35 7.74 -7.67 3.82
N PHE A 36 8.53 -7.20 2.85
CA PHE A 36 8.93 -8.02 1.69
C PHE A 36 9.80 -9.23 2.09
N ARG A 37 10.70 -9.05 3.06
CA ARG A 37 11.47 -10.14 3.65
C ARG A 37 10.55 -11.18 4.28
N TRP A 38 9.62 -10.75 5.13
CA TRP A 38 8.72 -11.65 5.85
C TRP A 38 7.85 -12.46 4.87
N VAL A 39 7.32 -11.80 3.84
CA VAL A 39 6.61 -12.49 2.75
C VAL A 39 7.50 -13.55 2.11
N SER A 40 8.76 -13.20 1.81
CA SER A 40 9.68 -14.11 1.12
C SER A 40 10.08 -15.32 1.97
N GLU A 41 10.26 -15.14 3.28
CA GLU A 41 10.69 -16.20 4.19
C GLU A 41 9.52 -17.06 4.71
N PHE A 42 8.34 -16.45 4.93
CA PHE A 42 7.24 -17.09 5.67
C PHE A 42 5.92 -17.18 4.90
N CYS A 43 5.77 -16.48 3.76
CA CYS A 43 4.51 -16.43 2.99
C CYS A 43 4.74 -16.51 1.47
N SER A 44 5.77 -17.25 1.04
CA SER A 44 6.26 -17.25 -0.34
C SER A 44 5.26 -17.82 -1.38
N ASN A 45 4.25 -18.56 -0.92
CA ASN A 45 3.24 -19.20 -1.76
C ASN A 45 1.94 -18.39 -1.88
N THR A 46 1.87 -17.19 -1.29
CA THR A 46 0.69 -16.33 -1.46
C THR A 46 0.52 -15.93 -2.92
N LYS A 47 -0.73 -15.83 -3.38
CA LYS A 47 -1.02 -15.42 -4.77
C LYS A 47 -0.91 -13.90 -4.93
N TYR A 48 -1.46 -13.16 -3.98
CA TYR A 48 -1.45 -11.70 -3.99
C TYR A 48 -1.10 -11.16 -2.62
N ILE A 49 -0.58 -9.95 -2.61
CA ILE A 49 -0.27 -9.18 -1.41
C ILE A 49 -0.88 -7.81 -1.60
N MET A 50 -1.41 -7.25 -0.52
CA MET A 50 -1.74 -5.83 -0.45
C MET A 50 -0.95 -5.21 0.70
N LYS A 51 -0.21 -4.14 0.39
CA LYS A 51 0.33 -3.23 1.39
C LYS A 51 -0.62 -2.06 1.52
N THR A 52 -0.89 -1.60 2.74
CA THR A 52 -1.67 -0.37 2.98
C THR A 52 -1.28 0.26 4.32
N ASP A 53 -1.72 1.50 4.54
CA ASP A 53 -1.50 2.23 5.78
C ASP A 53 -2.71 2.06 6.73
N SER A 54 -2.49 2.29 8.03
CA SER A 54 -3.52 2.06 9.07
C SER A 54 -4.70 3.05 9.03
N ASP A 55 -4.59 4.12 8.24
CA ASP A 55 -5.62 5.14 8.03
C ASP A 55 -6.29 5.03 6.65
N VAL A 56 -6.24 3.85 6.03
CA VAL A 56 -6.89 3.57 4.74
C VAL A 56 -8.04 2.59 4.94
N PHE A 57 -9.24 3.01 4.54
CA PHE A 57 -10.39 2.11 4.50
C PHE A 57 -10.29 1.22 3.24
N ILE A 58 -10.38 -0.09 3.42
CA ILE A 58 -10.35 -1.08 2.35
C ILE A 58 -11.70 -1.80 2.24
N ASN A 59 -12.31 -1.74 1.07
CA ASN A 59 -13.41 -2.63 0.73
C ASN A 59 -12.85 -3.97 0.24
N ALA A 60 -12.70 -4.91 1.17
CA ALA A 60 -12.13 -6.24 0.89
C ALA A 60 -12.94 -7.04 -0.14
N GLY A 61 -14.26 -6.84 -0.22
CA GLY A 61 -15.10 -7.52 -1.22
C GLY A 61 -14.74 -7.10 -2.65
N ASN A 62 -14.62 -5.78 -2.87
CA ASN A 62 -14.23 -5.24 -4.17
C ASN A 62 -12.79 -5.58 -4.53
N LEU A 63 -11.89 -5.58 -3.54
CA LEU A 63 -10.52 -6.05 -3.72
C LEU A 63 -10.48 -7.49 -4.25
N LEU A 64 -11.24 -8.39 -3.64
CA LEU A 64 -11.31 -9.79 -4.08
C LEU A 64 -11.91 -9.91 -5.49
N MET A 65 -12.96 -9.15 -5.80
CA MET A 65 -13.54 -9.12 -7.15
C MET A 65 -12.53 -8.65 -8.21
N LEU A 66 -11.74 -7.61 -7.90
CA LEU A 66 -10.66 -7.16 -8.77
C LEU A 66 -9.66 -8.31 -9.01
N LEU A 67 -9.18 -8.94 -7.94
CA LEU A 67 -8.17 -10.01 -8.00
C LEU A 67 -8.65 -11.29 -8.71
N GLN A 68 -9.96 -11.54 -8.74
CA GLN A 68 -10.55 -12.64 -9.51
C GLN A 68 -10.59 -12.37 -11.01
N ASN A 69 -10.73 -11.10 -11.40
CA ASN A 69 -10.85 -10.68 -12.80
C ASN A 69 -9.51 -10.36 -13.46
N VAL A 70 -8.46 -10.13 -12.66
CA VAL A 70 -7.11 -9.93 -13.17
C VAL A 70 -6.55 -11.27 -13.65
N ASN A 71 -6.11 -11.31 -14.90
CA ASN A 71 -5.32 -12.43 -15.40
C ASN A 71 -4.01 -12.52 -14.60
N SER A 72 -3.89 -13.57 -13.79
CA SER A 72 -2.72 -13.83 -12.95
C SER A 72 -1.47 -13.90 -13.84
N SER A 73 -0.64 -12.87 -13.80
CA SER A 73 0.71 -12.86 -14.35
C SER A 73 1.69 -12.76 -13.18
N ASP A 74 2.87 -13.37 -13.33
CA ASP A 74 3.97 -13.32 -12.35
C ASP A 74 4.61 -11.90 -12.22
N SER A 75 3.87 -10.86 -12.62
CA SER A 75 4.27 -9.45 -12.72
C SER A 75 3.11 -8.47 -12.48
N PHE A 76 1.99 -8.89 -11.91
CA PHE A 76 0.87 -7.98 -11.62
C PHE A 76 1.24 -7.01 -10.49
N PHE A 77 1.05 -5.71 -10.71
CA PHE A 77 1.22 -4.65 -9.71
C PHE A 77 0.23 -3.51 -9.99
N THR A 78 -0.56 -3.07 -9.02
CA THR A 78 -1.52 -1.97 -9.18
C THR A 78 -1.76 -1.19 -7.89
N GLY A 79 -2.44 -0.05 -8.00
CA GLY A 79 -2.74 0.89 -6.92
C GLY A 79 -3.09 2.26 -7.51
N TYR A 80 -2.92 3.34 -6.74
CA TYR A 80 -3.04 4.70 -7.28
C TYR A 80 -1.72 5.13 -7.96
N PRO A 81 -1.63 5.19 -9.30
CA PRO A 81 -0.38 5.46 -9.99
C PRO A 81 0.05 6.92 -9.85
N LEU A 82 1.34 7.14 -9.68
CA LEU A 82 2.01 8.43 -9.65
C LEU A 82 3.11 8.42 -10.71
N ILE A 83 2.87 9.18 -11.78
CA ILE A 83 3.72 9.26 -12.98
C ILE A 83 4.28 10.69 -13.09
N ASP A 84 5.51 10.82 -13.60
CA ASP A 84 6.22 12.09 -13.79
C ASP A 84 6.35 12.96 -12.53
N ASN A 85 6.33 12.31 -11.35
CA ASN A 85 6.46 13.00 -10.08
C ASN A 85 7.91 13.43 -9.83
N PHE A 86 8.09 14.72 -9.56
CA PHE A 86 9.41 15.29 -9.27
C PHE A 86 9.91 14.94 -7.88
N SER A 87 11.22 14.69 -7.78
CA SER A 87 11.89 14.60 -6.50
C SER A 87 11.98 15.99 -5.87
N TYR A 88 11.23 16.23 -4.80
CA TYR A 88 11.08 17.57 -4.23
C TYR A 88 12.33 18.03 -3.46
N ARG A 89 12.77 19.26 -3.74
CA ARG A 89 13.98 19.90 -3.17
C ARG A 89 13.68 21.26 -2.50
N GLY A 90 12.42 21.55 -2.19
CA GLY A 90 12.00 22.81 -1.55
C GLY A 90 11.99 22.75 -0.01
N PHE A 91 11.37 23.75 0.62
CA PHE A 91 11.41 23.91 2.09
C PHE A 91 10.50 22.96 2.88
N TYR A 92 9.52 22.31 2.23
CA TYR A 92 8.64 21.37 2.90
C TYR A 92 9.37 20.05 3.23
N ARG A 93 9.91 19.97 4.45
CA ARG A 93 10.82 18.90 4.91
C ARG A 93 10.28 17.48 4.74
N LYS A 94 8.97 17.26 4.93
CA LYS A 94 8.36 15.92 4.81
C LYS A 94 8.56 15.32 3.42
N ARG A 95 8.51 16.15 2.36
CA ARG A 95 8.69 15.72 0.96
C ARG A 95 10.10 15.97 0.41
N TYR A 96 10.95 16.69 1.13
CA TYR A 96 12.32 16.97 0.69
C TYR A 96 13.15 15.69 0.66
N ILE A 97 13.90 15.43 -0.41
CA ILE A 97 14.95 14.40 -0.47
C ILE A 97 16.21 15.04 -1.05
N SER A 98 17.43 14.65 -0.65
CA SER A 98 18.65 15.30 -1.17
C SER A 98 19.11 14.69 -2.50
N TYR A 99 20.04 15.33 -3.20
CA TYR A 99 20.70 14.71 -4.37
C TYR A 99 21.58 13.52 -3.99
N ASP A 100 22.16 13.49 -2.78
CA ASP A 100 22.96 12.36 -2.28
C ASP A 100 22.10 11.11 -1.99
N GLU A 101 20.84 11.33 -1.63
CA GLU A 101 19.87 10.26 -1.41
C GLU A 101 19.23 9.80 -2.72
N TYR A 102 18.82 10.75 -3.59
CA TYR A 102 18.29 10.45 -4.92
C TYR A 102 18.77 11.49 -5.95
N PRO A 103 19.65 11.13 -6.90
CA PRO A 103 20.33 12.10 -7.78
C PRO A 103 19.45 12.57 -8.95
N PHE A 104 18.42 11.83 -9.32
CA PHE A 104 17.58 12.15 -10.48
C PHE A 104 16.47 13.15 -10.13
N LYS A 105 16.00 13.91 -11.13
CA LYS A 105 14.95 14.93 -10.94
C LYS A 105 13.54 14.37 -10.85
N VAL A 106 13.30 13.22 -11.48
CA VAL A 106 11.98 12.59 -11.62
C VAL A 106 12.10 11.16 -11.11
N TYR A 107 11.07 10.70 -10.39
CA TYR A 107 10.96 9.31 -9.97
C TYR A 107 10.48 8.42 -11.12
N PRO A 108 10.90 7.15 -11.20
CA PRO A 108 10.19 6.19 -12.04
C PRO A 108 8.71 6.08 -11.59
N PRO A 109 7.80 5.59 -12.45
CA PRO A 109 6.42 5.35 -12.04
C PRO A 109 6.32 4.48 -10.78
N TYR A 110 5.46 4.89 -9.85
CA TYR A 110 5.20 4.16 -8.60
C TYR A 110 3.72 4.27 -8.22
N CYS A 111 3.25 3.44 -7.30
CA CYS A 111 1.93 3.62 -6.70
C CYS A 111 2.05 4.34 -5.37
N SER A 112 1.09 5.20 -5.02
CA SER A 112 1.08 5.91 -3.74
C SER A 112 1.17 4.95 -2.54
N GLY A 113 1.93 5.36 -1.51
CA GLY A 113 2.05 4.63 -0.25
C GLY A 113 0.74 4.31 0.48
N MET A 114 -0.38 4.97 0.14
CA MET A 114 -1.72 4.64 0.68
C MET A 114 -2.07 3.15 0.51
N GLY A 115 -1.63 2.54 -0.59
CA GLY A 115 -1.73 1.11 -0.77
C GLY A 115 -1.54 0.67 -2.20
N TYR A 116 -0.96 -0.51 -2.35
CA TYR A 116 -0.72 -1.17 -3.61
C TYR A 116 -0.87 -2.68 -3.47
N ILE A 117 -1.19 -3.32 -4.58
CA ILE A 117 -1.46 -4.74 -4.71
C ILE A 117 -0.44 -5.32 -5.68
N LEU A 118 0.10 -6.49 -5.36
CA LEU A 118 1.08 -7.16 -6.19
C LEU A 118 0.92 -8.67 -6.18
N ASP A 119 1.37 -9.31 -7.26
CA ASP A 119 1.54 -10.75 -7.33
C ASP A 119 2.60 -11.23 -6.31
N GLY A 120 2.36 -12.39 -5.69
CA GLY A 120 3.26 -12.94 -4.68
C GLY A 120 4.65 -13.26 -5.22
N LYS A 121 4.76 -13.78 -6.46
CA LYS A 121 6.08 -14.05 -7.08
C LYS A 121 6.79 -12.76 -7.44
N LEU A 122 6.04 -11.71 -7.81
CA LEU A 122 6.63 -10.39 -8.01
C LEU A 122 7.23 -9.85 -6.70
N ALA A 123 6.59 -10.09 -5.55
CA ALA A 123 7.13 -9.68 -4.27
C ALA A 123 8.49 -10.32 -3.96
N LEU A 124 8.69 -11.59 -4.32
CA LEU A 124 9.98 -12.27 -4.16
C LEU A 124 11.07 -11.61 -5.02
N LYS A 125 10.76 -11.30 -6.28
CA LYS A 125 11.68 -10.60 -7.20
C LYS A 125 12.01 -9.19 -6.71
N ILE A 126 11.03 -8.48 -6.18
CA ILE A 126 11.25 -7.15 -5.59
C ILE A 126 12.16 -7.27 -4.37
N TYR A 127 11.92 -8.24 -3.48
CA TYR A 127 12.76 -8.44 -2.30
C TYR A 127 14.23 -8.74 -2.67
N GLU A 128 14.44 -9.61 -3.66
CA GLU A 128 15.78 -9.87 -4.21
C GLU A 128 16.41 -8.56 -4.74
N MET A 129 15.67 -7.79 -5.52
CA MET A 129 16.13 -6.51 -6.07
C MET A 129 16.48 -5.47 -5.00
N MET A 130 15.75 -5.43 -3.89
CA MET A 130 16.02 -4.50 -2.78
C MET A 130 17.44 -4.68 -2.20
N SER A 131 18.03 -5.88 -2.29
CA SER A 131 19.42 -6.11 -1.85
C SER A 131 20.47 -5.45 -2.75
N HIS A 132 20.08 -5.06 -3.97
CA HIS A 132 20.93 -4.42 -4.97
C HIS A 132 20.68 -2.92 -5.15
N VAL A 133 19.64 -2.38 -4.51
CA VAL A 133 19.25 -0.97 -4.64
C VAL A 133 19.38 -0.28 -3.29
N LYS A 134 20.17 0.80 -3.24
CA LYS A 134 20.31 1.64 -2.03
C LYS A 134 18.92 2.15 -1.59
N PRO A 135 18.49 1.88 -0.35
CA PRO A 135 17.23 2.41 0.17
C PRO A 135 17.19 3.94 0.19
N ILE A 136 16.04 4.49 -0.18
CA ILE A 136 15.68 5.91 0.01
C ILE A 136 14.51 5.98 0.99
N LYS A 137 14.25 7.12 1.62
CA LYS A 137 13.24 7.24 2.69
C LYS A 137 11.78 7.12 2.25
N PHE A 138 11.50 7.25 0.95
CA PHE A 138 10.15 7.12 0.40
C PHE A 138 9.94 5.68 -0.06
N GLU A 139 9.26 4.87 0.74
CA GLU A 139 9.10 3.43 0.48
C GLU A 139 8.40 3.14 -0.85
N ASP A 140 7.39 3.94 -1.17
CA ASP A 140 6.56 3.78 -2.35
C ASP A 140 7.37 4.06 -3.63
N VAL A 141 8.17 5.12 -3.60
CA VAL A 141 9.16 5.42 -4.63
C VAL A 141 10.23 4.32 -4.69
N TYR A 142 10.72 3.81 -3.56
CA TYR A 142 11.73 2.75 -3.52
C TYR A 142 11.23 1.45 -4.18
N VAL A 143 9.98 1.06 -3.92
CA VAL A 143 9.32 -0.05 -4.62
C VAL A 143 9.19 0.26 -6.12
N GLY A 144 8.82 1.49 -6.49
CA GLY A 144 8.79 1.94 -7.89
C GLY A 144 10.14 1.83 -8.61
N ILE A 145 11.25 2.16 -7.91
CA ILE A 145 12.61 1.97 -8.44
C ILE A 145 12.88 0.49 -8.72
N CYS A 146 12.52 -0.39 -7.79
CA CYS A 146 12.69 -1.84 -7.96
C CYS A 146 11.87 -2.36 -9.15
N LEU A 147 10.60 -1.94 -9.27
CA LEU A 147 9.72 -2.29 -10.40
C LEU A 147 10.32 -1.85 -11.73
N ASN A 148 10.83 -0.62 -11.79
CA ASN A 148 11.44 -0.07 -12.99
C ASN A 148 12.68 -0.86 -13.43
N ILE A 149 13.53 -1.27 -12.50
CA ILE A 149 14.71 -2.11 -12.81
C ILE A 149 14.27 -3.51 -13.28
N LEU A 150 13.20 -4.05 -12.70
CA LEU A 150 12.61 -5.33 -13.10
C LEU A 150 11.81 -5.26 -14.41
N ASN A 151 11.69 -4.08 -15.04
CA ASN A 151 10.84 -3.82 -16.21
C ASN A 151 9.37 -4.22 -16.01
N VAL A 152 8.85 -4.02 -14.79
CA VAL A 152 7.44 -4.26 -14.46
C VAL A 152 6.68 -2.95 -14.50
N ASN A 153 5.68 -2.89 -15.37
CA ASN A 153 4.80 -1.74 -15.48
C ASN A 153 3.66 -1.81 -14.46
N ILE A 154 3.22 -0.65 -13.98
CA ILE A 154 2.01 -0.55 -13.17
C ILE A 154 0.81 -0.87 -14.06
N HIS A 155 -0.01 -1.82 -13.63
CA HIS A 155 -1.28 -2.12 -14.26
C HIS A 155 -2.28 -1.01 -13.94
N ILE A 156 -2.57 -0.17 -14.92
CA ILE A 156 -3.55 0.92 -14.80
C ILE A 156 -4.95 0.33 -14.89
N LEU A 157 -5.76 0.55 -13.86
CA LEU A 157 -7.15 0.13 -13.85
C LEU A 157 -7.99 1.09 -14.70
N GLU A 158 -8.87 0.54 -15.53
CA GLU A 158 -9.77 1.35 -16.37
C GLU A 158 -10.70 2.22 -15.52
N ASP A 159 -11.15 1.67 -14.39
CA ASP A 159 -11.96 2.37 -13.41
C ASP A 159 -11.08 3.20 -12.45
N THR A 160 -11.14 4.51 -12.64
CA THR A 160 -10.39 5.48 -11.84
C THR A 160 -11.01 5.78 -10.47
N GLN A 161 -12.20 5.25 -10.18
CA GLN A 161 -12.92 5.45 -8.91
C GLN A 161 -12.69 4.32 -7.90
N LEU A 162 -11.66 3.50 -8.10
CA LEU A 162 -11.31 2.41 -7.18
C LEU A 162 -10.37 2.85 -6.05
N PHE A 163 -9.51 3.85 -6.29
CA PHE A 163 -8.51 4.31 -5.31
C PHE A 163 -8.59 5.82 -5.11
N PHE A 164 -8.79 6.26 -3.87
CA PHE A 164 -8.89 7.68 -3.51
C PHE A 164 -7.74 8.13 -2.60
N LEU A 165 -6.82 8.93 -3.16
CA LEU A 165 -5.61 9.44 -2.47
C LEU A 165 -5.92 10.30 -1.24
N TYR A 166 -7.11 10.89 -1.19
CA TYR A 166 -7.56 11.75 -0.11
C TYR A 166 -8.94 11.30 0.36
N LYS A 167 -9.24 11.64 1.62
CA LYS A 167 -10.52 11.35 2.23
C LYS A 167 -11.66 11.93 1.39
N ILE A 168 -12.66 11.11 1.12
CA ILE A 168 -13.91 11.53 0.51
C ILE A 168 -15.04 11.46 1.53
N ASN A 169 -16.06 12.30 1.34
CA ASN A 169 -17.27 12.24 2.17
C ASN A 169 -17.88 10.83 2.12
N PHE A 170 -18.30 10.34 3.28
CA PHE A 170 -18.95 9.04 3.36
C PHE A 170 -20.25 9.03 2.57
N ASN A 171 -20.34 8.10 1.63
CA ASN A 171 -21.51 7.83 0.83
C ASN A 171 -21.52 6.33 0.53
N ILE A 172 -22.60 5.65 0.92
CA ILE A 172 -22.71 4.19 0.82
C ILE A 172 -22.39 3.71 -0.60
N CYS A 173 -22.91 4.39 -1.63
CA CYS A 173 -22.71 3.98 -3.02
C CYS A 173 -21.25 4.12 -3.48
N LYS A 174 -20.60 5.22 -3.14
CA LYS A 174 -19.15 5.37 -3.42
C LYS A 174 -18.32 4.31 -2.70
N TYR A 175 -18.61 4.05 -1.42
CA TYR A 175 -17.87 3.08 -0.60
C TYR A 175 -18.15 1.62 -0.99
N ARG A 176 -19.31 1.35 -1.60
CA ARG A 176 -19.64 0.06 -2.23
C ARG A 176 -18.91 -0.19 -3.53
N HIS A 177 -18.42 0.85 -4.17
CA HIS A 177 -17.77 0.77 -5.47
C HIS A 177 -16.24 0.80 -5.35
N LEU A 178 -15.70 1.68 -4.51
CA LEU A 178 -14.26 1.84 -4.33
C LEU A 178 -13.59 0.61 -3.70
N ILE A 179 -12.28 0.51 -3.86
CA ILE A 179 -11.43 -0.46 -3.16
C ILE A 179 -10.74 0.19 -1.96
N ALA A 180 -10.15 1.37 -2.13
CA ALA A 180 -9.36 2.01 -1.08
C ALA A 180 -9.59 3.53 -1.02
N VAL A 181 -9.65 4.07 0.20
CA VAL A 181 -9.66 5.52 0.45
C VAL A 181 -8.81 5.87 1.67
N HIS A 182 -7.91 6.83 1.49
CA HIS A 182 -6.97 7.28 2.52
C HIS A 182 -7.59 8.31 3.48
N GLY A 183 -7.08 8.39 4.70
CA GLY A 183 -7.44 9.40 5.71
C GLY A 183 -8.72 9.07 6.48
N VAL A 184 -9.05 7.79 6.63
CA VAL A 184 -10.18 7.31 7.42
C VAL A 184 -9.67 6.87 8.78
N SER A 185 -10.22 7.42 9.86
CA SER A 185 -9.84 7.02 11.22
C SER A 185 -10.43 5.66 11.61
N SER A 186 -9.85 4.98 12.60
CA SER A 186 -10.31 3.65 13.03
C SER A 186 -11.80 3.62 13.44
N SER A 187 -12.30 4.67 14.10
CA SER A 187 -13.72 4.78 14.47
C SER A 187 -14.63 4.96 13.26
N GLU A 188 -14.18 5.72 12.26
CA GLU A 188 -14.89 5.87 11.00
C GLU A 188 -14.89 4.58 10.19
N MET A 189 -13.77 3.84 10.13
CA MET A 189 -13.71 2.56 9.42
C MET A 189 -14.74 1.58 9.95
N ILE A 190 -14.83 1.43 11.29
CA ILE A 190 -15.81 0.55 11.93
C ILE A 190 -17.23 0.98 11.58
N ARG A 191 -17.53 2.28 11.70
CA ARG A 191 -18.87 2.81 11.40
C ARG A 191 -19.22 2.63 9.92
N PHE A 192 -18.32 2.97 9.01
CA PHE A 192 -18.52 2.83 7.58
C PHE A 192 -18.79 1.38 7.20
N TRP A 193 -18.04 0.43 7.77
CA TRP A 193 -18.26 -0.99 7.52
C TRP A 193 -19.63 -1.46 8.02
N GLN A 194 -20.04 -1.05 9.23
CA GLN A 194 -21.37 -1.33 9.77
C GLN A 194 -22.48 -0.75 8.89
N ASP A 195 -22.33 0.49 8.44
CA ASP A 195 -23.30 1.17 7.57
C ASP A 195 -23.42 0.46 6.20
N LEU A 196 -22.29 -0.03 5.65
CA LEU A 196 -22.28 -0.81 4.40
C LEU A 196 -23.02 -2.16 4.54
N LEU A 197 -22.84 -2.85 5.66
CA LEU A 197 -23.44 -4.15 5.96
C LEU A 197 -24.93 -4.07 6.29
N THR A 198 -25.38 -2.97 6.90
CA THR A 198 -26.78 -2.80 7.31
C THR A 198 -27.69 -2.33 6.18
N ASN A 199 -27.16 -1.54 5.24
CA ASN A 199 -27.97 -0.91 4.19
C ASN A 199 -28.04 -1.72 2.88
N THR A 200 -27.95 -3.06 2.90
CA THR A 200 -27.83 -3.90 1.69
C THR A 200 -28.92 -3.68 0.65
N SER A 201 -30.12 -3.25 1.05
CA SER A 201 -31.25 -2.94 0.18
C SER A 201 -31.19 -1.58 -0.53
N LEU A 202 -30.25 -0.70 -0.17
CA LEU A 202 -30.08 0.60 -0.84
C LEU A 202 -29.60 0.40 -2.27
N THR A 203 -30.40 0.83 -3.24
CA THR A 203 -30.01 0.85 -4.65
C THR A 203 -29.10 2.04 -4.94
N CYS A 204 -27.95 1.78 -5.55
CA CYS A 204 -27.04 2.81 -6.02
C CYS A 204 -27.28 3.02 -7.52
N HIS A 205 -27.42 4.27 -7.93
CA HIS A 205 -27.65 4.69 -9.31
C HIS A 205 -26.37 5.22 -9.93
#